data_AF-A0A8U0NNA2-F1
#
_entry.id   AF-A0A8U0NNA2-F1
#
_cell.length_a   1.000
_cell.length_b   1.000
_cell.length_c   1.000
_cell.angle_alpha   90.00
_cell.angle_beta   90.00
_cell.angle_gamma   90.00
#
_symmetry.space_group_name_H-M   'P 1'
#
loop_
_entity.id
_entity.type
_entity.pdbx_description
1 polymer ?
#
loop_
_entity_poly.entity_id
_entity_poly.type
_entity_poly.pdbx_seq_one_letter_code
_entity_poly.pdbx_strand_id
1 'polypeptide(L)'
;MKTLHKKAATGQQTRETVEHHIGSANIRKKNTCQKKQRGRPSSQPQRNTVGCRISHGWKEGNYPITQWKGTVLGQVPINPSLYLVKYDGIDCVYGLELHRDERILMLKILPGKVPFSRVRNVHLANIITGKVVEHMFEGEHGSKDEWRGMVLAQAPIMKAWFYITYEKDPVLYMYQLLDDYREGDLHIFPETSESPPAEREPEGVIYGLIGKHVEYTKEDGSKSTGNVIHQVKA
;
A
#
# COMPACT_ATOMS: atom_id res chain seq x y z
N MET A 1 20.69 25.11 58.52
CA MET A 1 19.37 25.23 59.17
C MET A 1 18.41 24.31 58.42
N LYS A 2 17.67 23.36 58.97
CA LYS A 2 17.49 22.82 60.32
C LYS A 2 17.26 21.30 60.18
N THR A 3 17.82 20.55 61.12
CA THR A 3 17.64 19.11 61.38
C THR A 3 16.52 18.90 62.41
N LEU A 4 15.86 17.72 62.44
CA LEU A 4 15.57 16.83 63.60
C LEU A 4 14.39 15.88 63.27
N HIS A 5 14.52 14.54 63.25
CA HIS A 5 14.57 13.53 64.37
C HIS A 5 13.17 13.25 64.98
N LYS A 6 12.70 12.04 65.36
CA LYS A 6 13.21 10.77 65.97
C LYS A 6 12.09 9.68 65.80
N LYS A 7 12.32 8.36 65.61
CA LYS A 7 12.53 7.23 66.58
C LYS A 7 11.46 7.13 67.70
N ALA A 8 10.91 6.00 68.19
CA ALA A 8 11.24 4.56 68.21
C ALA A 8 9.98 3.70 68.64
N ALA A 9 9.88 2.39 68.29
CA ALA A 9 9.87 1.16 69.16
C ALA A 9 8.70 1.04 70.21
N THR A 10 8.08 -0.10 70.60
CA THR A 10 8.53 -1.50 70.87
C THR A 10 7.32 -2.38 71.27
N GLY A 11 7.37 -3.72 71.04
CA GLY A 11 6.84 -4.83 71.88
C GLY A 11 5.31 -5.09 71.99
N GLN A 12 4.77 -6.22 72.45
CA GLN A 12 5.07 -7.67 72.43
C GLN A 12 3.89 -8.38 73.16
N GLN A 13 3.39 -9.53 72.65
CA GLN A 13 2.66 -10.66 73.33
C GLN A 13 1.34 -10.37 74.12
N THR A 14 0.31 -11.22 74.27
CA THR A 14 0.24 -12.67 74.64
C THR A 14 -1.24 -13.16 74.60
N ARG A 15 -1.47 -14.46 74.27
CA ARG A 15 -2.46 -15.49 74.79
C ARG A 15 -3.93 -15.12 75.11
N GLU A 16 -4.97 -15.97 75.03
CA GLU A 16 -5.24 -17.40 74.71
C GLU A 16 -6.79 -17.56 74.56
N THR A 17 -7.21 -18.50 73.70
CA THR A 17 -8.36 -19.45 73.66
C THR A 17 -9.60 -19.19 74.57
N VAL A 18 -10.87 -19.33 74.13
CA VAL A 18 -11.64 -20.60 74.04
C VAL A 18 -12.94 -20.44 73.21
N GLU A 19 -13.12 -21.42 72.30
CA GLU A 19 -14.29 -22.14 71.76
C GLU A 19 -15.74 -21.59 71.88
N HIS A 20 -16.52 -21.56 70.77
CA HIS A 20 -17.34 -22.68 70.28
C HIS A 20 -18.23 -22.30 69.06
N HIS A 21 -18.21 -23.19 68.08
CA HIS A 21 -19.29 -23.61 67.17
C HIS A 21 -19.84 -22.78 65.98
N ILE A 22 -19.57 -23.37 64.80
CA ILE A 22 -20.46 -23.69 63.65
C ILE A 22 -20.68 -22.58 62.61
N GLY A 23 -20.23 -22.85 61.37
CA GLY A 23 -20.90 -22.34 60.18
C GLY A 23 -20.04 -22.12 58.95
N SER A 24 -19.98 -23.13 58.08
CA SER A 24 -19.87 -23.04 56.62
C SER A 24 -18.58 -22.58 55.93
N ALA A 25 -17.93 -23.60 55.34
CA ALA A 25 -17.22 -23.68 54.06
C ALA A 25 -17.00 -22.38 53.25
N ASN A 26 -15.74 -22.11 52.90
CA ASN A 26 -15.22 -22.44 51.56
C ASN A 26 -13.71 -22.18 51.47
N ILE A 27 -12.99 -23.19 51.00
CA ILE A 27 -11.53 -23.26 50.85
C ILE A 27 -11.05 -22.19 49.87
N ARG A 28 -10.24 -21.23 50.34
CA ARG A 28 -9.58 -20.23 49.50
C ARG A 28 -8.10 -20.55 49.37
N LYS A 29 -7.70 -21.01 48.18
CA LYS A 29 -6.32 -21.40 47.85
C LYS A 29 -5.42 -20.15 47.75
N LYS A 30 -4.22 -20.29 48.32
CA LYS A 30 -3.17 -19.29 48.57
C LYS A 30 -2.75 -18.54 47.28
N ASN A 31 -2.75 -17.20 47.32
CA ASN A 31 -2.13 -16.36 46.29
C ASN A 31 -0.61 -16.47 46.37
N THR A 32 0.01 -17.09 45.37
CA THR A 32 1.44 -16.98 45.10
C THR A 32 1.68 -15.81 44.14
N CYS A 33 2.43 -14.82 44.62
CA CYS A 33 2.92 -13.71 43.82
C CYS A 33 3.95 -14.25 42.82
N GLN A 34 3.61 -14.32 41.54
CA GLN A 34 4.59 -14.51 40.47
C GLN A 34 4.76 -13.21 39.69
N LYS A 35 5.97 -12.66 39.81
CA LYS A 35 6.54 -11.58 39.00
C LYS A 35 6.11 -11.73 37.53
N LYS A 36 5.21 -10.89 37.05
CA LYS A 36 5.05 -10.67 35.61
C LYS A 36 6.33 -10.04 35.09
N GLN A 37 7.14 -10.82 34.38
CA GLN A 37 8.22 -10.28 33.58
C GLN A 37 7.65 -9.22 32.63
N ARG A 38 8.34 -8.09 32.56
CA ARG A 38 8.03 -6.98 31.67
C ARG A 38 8.19 -7.49 30.24
N GLY A 39 7.09 -7.90 29.64
CA GLY A 39 7.05 -8.34 28.26
C GLY A 39 7.60 -7.23 27.36
N ARG A 40 8.72 -7.52 26.70
CA ARG A 40 9.22 -6.82 25.53
C ARG A 40 8.03 -6.56 24.58
N PRO A 41 7.87 -5.38 23.96
CA PRO A 41 6.76 -5.15 23.04
C PRO A 41 6.84 -6.22 21.94
N SER A 42 5.88 -7.13 21.97
CA SER A 42 5.64 -8.09 20.90
C SER A 42 5.56 -7.30 19.61
N SER A 43 6.36 -7.72 18.62
CA SER A 43 6.30 -7.25 17.24
C SER A 43 4.85 -7.06 16.85
N GLN A 44 4.45 -5.82 16.55
CA GLN A 44 3.09 -5.55 16.09
C GLN A 44 2.75 -6.55 14.98
N PRO A 45 1.59 -7.21 15.02
CA PRO A 45 1.14 -8.02 13.89
C PRO A 45 1.19 -7.10 12.67
N GLN A 46 1.88 -7.54 11.61
CA GLN A 46 2.04 -6.78 10.36
C GLN A 46 0.67 -6.24 9.98
N ARG A 47 0.43 -4.95 10.25
CA ARG A 47 -0.83 -4.32 9.88
C ARG A 47 -0.89 -4.37 8.37
N ASN A 48 -1.98 -4.89 7.81
CA ASN A 48 -2.19 -4.86 6.38
C ASN A 48 -2.10 -3.39 5.92
N THR A 49 -0.99 -3.03 5.27
CA THR A 49 -0.67 -1.67 4.82
C THR A 49 -1.44 -1.30 3.55
N VAL A 50 -1.96 -2.29 2.82
CA VAL A 50 -2.73 -2.07 1.61
C VAL A 50 -4.00 -1.30 1.92
N GLY A 51 -4.26 -0.24 1.16
CA GLY A 51 -5.37 0.70 1.38
C GLY A 51 -5.10 1.76 2.45
N CYS A 52 -3.95 1.72 3.13
CA CYS A 52 -3.57 2.76 4.07
C CYS A 52 -2.87 3.94 3.39
N ARG A 53 -3.01 5.10 4.03
CA ARG A 53 -2.16 6.27 3.79
C ARG A 53 -0.83 6.09 4.50
N ILE A 54 0.25 6.48 3.84
CA ILE A 54 1.61 6.42 4.38
C ILE A 54 2.32 7.76 4.28
N SER A 55 3.34 7.94 5.12
CA SER A 55 4.33 9.00 4.95
C SER A 55 5.73 8.44 5.23
N HIS A 56 6.73 8.88 4.48
CA HIS A 56 8.13 8.57 4.75
C HIS A 56 9.06 9.66 4.21
N GLY A 57 10.29 9.66 4.71
CA GLY A 57 11.40 10.37 4.08
C GLY A 57 11.98 9.54 2.93
N TRP A 58 12.50 10.22 1.92
CA TRP A 58 13.28 9.63 0.83
C TRP A 58 14.66 10.27 0.79
N LYS A 59 15.72 9.45 0.80
CA LYS A 59 17.11 9.91 0.72
C LYS A 59 17.81 9.26 -0.46
N GLU A 60 18.06 10.03 -1.51
CA GLU A 60 18.83 9.59 -2.67
C GLU A 60 20.28 10.07 -2.55
N GLY A 61 21.24 9.15 -2.37
CA GLY A 61 22.66 9.50 -2.23
C GLY A 61 22.93 10.63 -1.22
N ASN A 62 23.55 11.70 -1.71
CA ASN A 62 23.89 12.90 -0.92
C ASN A 62 22.84 14.01 -0.98
N TYR A 63 21.70 13.78 -1.65
CA TYR A 63 20.64 14.79 -1.73
C TYR A 63 19.90 14.95 -0.39
N PRO A 64 19.31 16.13 -0.13
CA PRO A 64 18.47 16.34 1.04
C PRO A 64 17.32 15.34 1.12
N ILE A 65 16.89 15.03 2.34
CA ILE A 65 15.75 14.15 2.58
C ILE A 65 14.46 14.88 2.14
N THR A 66 13.73 14.28 1.22
CA THR A 66 12.40 14.75 0.80
C THR A 66 11.30 13.99 1.54
N GLN A 67 10.16 14.63 1.82
CA GLN A 67 9.04 14.01 2.53
C GLN A 67 7.92 13.66 1.56
N TRP A 68 7.48 12.41 1.60
CA TRP A 68 6.49 11.88 0.67
C TRP A 68 5.29 11.35 1.43
N LYS A 69 4.11 11.53 0.83
CA LYS A 69 2.83 10.98 1.30
C LYS A 69 2.12 10.29 0.14
N GLY A 70 1.50 9.16 0.42
CA GLY A 70 0.86 8.37 -0.61
C GLY A 70 -0.10 7.32 -0.07
N THR A 71 -0.71 6.60 -0.98
CA THR A 71 -1.64 5.50 -0.72
C THR A 71 -1.03 4.20 -1.24
N VAL A 72 -1.00 3.17 -0.39
CA VAL A 72 -0.60 1.82 -0.81
C VAL A 72 -1.76 1.18 -1.56
N LEU A 73 -1.59 0.93 -2.86
CA LEU A 73 -2.61 0.39 -3.75
C LEU A 73 -2.68 -1.14 -3.70
N GLY A 74 -1.55 -1.80 -3.45
CA GLY A 74 -1.47 -3.24 -3.46
C GLY A 74 -0.09 -3.74 -3.06
N GLN A 75 -0.03 -5.03 -2.76
CA GLN A 75 1.20 -5.77 -2.52
C GLN A 75 1.32 -6.82 -3.63
N VAL A 76 2.50 -6.95 -4.24
CA VAL A 76 2.71 -7.85 -5.37
C VAL A 76 2.75 -9.30 -4.84
N PRO A 77 1.87 -10.23 -5.31
CA PRO A 77 1.80 -11.57 -4.74
C PRO A 77 3.08 -12.40 -4.87
N ILE A 78 3.79 -12.26 -6.00
CA ILE A 78 5.04 -12.97 -6.26
C ILE A 78 6.27 -12.36 -5.56
N ASN A 79 6.17 -11.11 -5.11
CA ASN A 79 7.18 -10.46 -4.28
C ASN A 79 6.47 -9.65 -3.19
N PRO A 80 6.15 -10.28 -2.04
CA PRO A 80 5.46 -9.60 -0.94
C PRO A 80 6.22 -8.41 -0.35
N SER A 81 7.50 -8.22 -0.69
CA SER A 81 8.23 -7.03 -0.25
C SER A 81 7.87 -5.81 -1.08
N LEU A 82 7.41 -6.00 -2.31
CA LEU A 82 7.10 -4.96 -3.29
C LEU A 82 5.66 -4.47 -3.14
N TYR A 83 5.51 -3.17 -2.93
CA TYR A 83 4.22 -2.49 -2.83
C TYR A 83 4.04 -1.51 -3.98
N LEU A 84 2.81 -1.41 -4.49
CA LEU A 84 2.39 -0.37 -5.42
C LEU A 84 1.87 0.83 -4.64
N VAL A 85 2.36 2.02 -4.93
CA VAL A 85 2.05 3.26 -4.20
C VAL A 85 1.69 4.37 -5.17
N LYS A 86 0.56 5.06 -4.92
CA LYS A 86 0.23 6.35 -5.54
C LYS A 86 0.63 7.47 -4.59
N TYR A 87 1.59 8.30 -4.99
CA TYR A 87 1.97 9.49 -4.23
C TYR A 87 1.03 10.66 -4.51
N ASP A 88 0.92 11.56 -3.53
CA ASP A 88 0.12 12.79 -3.68
C ASP A 88 0.74 13.70 -4.74
N GLY A 89 -0.06 14.18 -5.68
CA GLY A 89 0.39 15.09 -6.74
C GLY A 89 1.30 14.48 -7.80
N ILE A 90 1.51 13.16 -7.79
CA ILE A 90 2.30 12.45 -8.80
C ILE A 90 1.45 11.43 -9.51
N ASP A 91 1.36 11.48 -10.84
CA ASP A 91 0.40 10.67 -11.58
C ASP A 91 0.84 9.22 -11.80
N CYS A 92 2.14 8.96 -11.76
CA CYS A 92 2.71 7.62 -11.88
C CYS A 92 2.44 6.77 -10.62
N VAL A 93 2.37 5.46 -10.82
CA VAL A 93 2.35 4.44 -9.77
C VAL A 93 3.75 3.91 -9.55
N TYR A 94 4.21 3.89 -8.30
CA TYR A 94 5.56 3.46 -7.94
C TYR A 94 5.55 2.07 -7.32
N GLY A 95 6.49 1.23 -7.73
CA GLY A 95 6.81 -0.05 -7.07
C GLY A 95 7.99 0.12 -6.12
N LEU A 96 7.76 -0.07 -4.81
CA LEU A 96 8.80 0.09 -3.80
C LEU A 96 8.81 -1.05 -2.78
N GLU A 97 10.00 -1.49 -2.39
CA GLU A 97 10.16 -2.39 -1.25
C GLU A 97 10.13 -1.61 0.07
N LEU A 98 8.94 -1.15 0.48
CA LEU A 98 8.73 -0.17 1.58
C LEU A 98 9.46 -0.47 2.90
N HIS A 99 9.74 -1.75 3.18
CA HIS A 99 10.37 -2.21 4.42
C HIS A 99 11.84 -2.62 4.26
N ARG A 100 12.38 -2.59 3.03
CA ARG A 100 13.74 -3.06 2.70
C ARG A 100 14.59 -2.01 2.02
N ASP A 101 13.97 -1.07 1.30
CA ASP A 101 14.70 -0.01 0.61
C ASP A 101 15.30 0.98 1.64
N GLU A 102 16.63 1.05 1.69
CA GLU A 102 17.39 1.88 2.63
C GLU A 102 17.16 3.39 2.41
N ARG A 103 16.69 3.79 1.23
CA ARG A 103 16.35 5.18 0.92
C ARG A 103 15.07 5.62 1.63
N ILE A 104 14.23 4.68 2.05
CA ILE A 104 12.99 4.94 2.76
C ILE A 104 13.26 5.11 4.26
N LEU A 105 13.03 6.32 4.76
CA LEU A 105 13.28 6.68 6.14
C LEU A 105 11.97 6.93 6.90
N MET A 106 11.90 6.50 8.15
CA MET A 106 10.79 6.81 9.06
C MET A 106 9.39 6.53 8.47
N LEU A 107 9.19 5.37 7.84
CA LEU A 107 7.88 4.96 7.32
C LEU A 107 6.83 4.96 8.43
N LYS A 108 5.75 5.71 8.22
CA LYS A 108 4.61 5.82 9.13
C LYS A 108 3.32 5.52 8.37
N ILE A 109 2.46 4.71 8.99
CA ILE A 109 1.08 4.53 8.55
C ILE A 109 0.26 5.68 9.14
N LEU A 110 -0.33 6.50 8.28
CA LEU A 110 -1.14 7.64 8.69
C LEU A 110 -2.55 7.18 9.11
N PRO A 111 -3.19 7.85 10.07
CA PRO A 111 -4.58 7.58 10.42
C PRO A 111 -5.48 8.00 9.25
N GLY A 112 -6.42 7.13 8.87
CA GLY A 112 -7.33 7.33 7.75
C GLY A 112 -7.13 6.28 6.66
N LYS A 113 -8.19 5.52 6.38
CA LYS A 113 -8.27 4.74 5.13
C LYS A 113 -8.71 5.68 4.03
N VAL A 114 -8.21 5.46 2.81
CA VAL A 114 -8.73 6.20 1.66
C VAL A 114 -10.24 5.97 1.59
N PRO A 115 -11.05 7.05 1.48
CA PRO A 115 -12.49 6.89 1.39
C PRO A 115 -12.83 5.97 0.24
N PHE A 116 -13.66 4.95 0.50
CA PHE A 116 -14.21 4.13 -0.57
C PHE A 116 -15.22 4.98 -1.35
N SER A 117 -14.77 5.67 -2.39
CA SER A 117 -15.67 6.29 -3.35
C SER A 117 -16.40 5.18 -4.11
N ARG A 118 -17.74 5.22 -4.15
CA ARG A 118 -18.50 4.36 -5.06
C ARG A 118 -18.14 4.74 -6.50
N VAL A 119 -18.03 3.73 -7.37
CA VAL A 119 -17.89 3.95 -8.81
C VAL A 119 -19.13 4.72 -9.25
N ARG A 120 -18.96 5.93 -9.78
CA ARG A 120 -20.09 6.79 -10.17
C ARG A 120 -20.81 6.28 -11.41
N ASN A 121 -20.07 5.68 -12.35
CA ASN A 121 -20.60 5.15 -13.60
C ASN A 121 -19.90 3.82 -13.97
N VAL A 122 -20.48 2.70 -13.51
CA VAL A 122 -19.92 1.36 -13.77
C VAL A 122 -19.97 1.01 -15.27
N HIS A 123 -21.01 1.45 -15.98
CA HIS A 123 -21.13 1.18 -17.41
C HIS A 123 -20.02 1.87 -18.21
N LEU A 124 -19.78 3.16 -17.96
CA LEU A 124 -18.68 3.89 -18.61
C LEU A 124 -17.31 3.32 -18.21
N ALA A 125 -17.12 2.95 -16.95
CA ALA A 125 -15.90 2.28 -16.49
C ALA A 125 -15.62 1.01 -17.30
N ASN A 126 -16.65 0.20 -17.57
CA ASN A 126 -16.52 -1.00 -18.40
C ASN A 126 -16.28 -0.67 -19.87
N ILE A 127 -16.86 0.41 -20.40
CA ILE A 127 -16.65 0.84 -21.78
C ILE A 127 -15.20 1.25 -22.04
N ILE A 128 -14.61 2.04 -21.14
CA ILE A 128 -13.25 2.57 -21.34
C ILE A 128 -12.15 1.54 -21.04
N THR A 129 -12.41 0.57 -20.16
CA THR A 129 -11.40 -0.43 -19.78
C THR A 129 -11.01 -1.28 -20.99
N GLY A 130 -9.72 -1.48 -21.20
CA GLY A 130 -9.18 -2.23 -22.33
C GLY A 130 -9.13 -1.47 -23.66
N LYS A 131 -9.59 -0.21 -23.69
CA LYS A 131 -9.62 0.57 -24.93
C LYS A 131 -8.35 1.38 -25.13
N VAL A 132 -7.98 1.54 -26.40
CA VAL A 132 -7.03 2.55 -26.84
C VAL A 132 -7.72 3.91 -26.77
N VAL A 133 -7.01 4.90 -26.23
CA VAL A 133 -7.52 6.24 -25.98
C VAL A 133 -6.54 7.30 -26.45
N GLU A 134 -7.07 8.46 -26.77
CA GLU A 134 -6.35 9.73 -26.84
C GLU A 134 -6.64 10.51 -25.56
N HIS A 135 -5.61 10.89 -24.82
CA HIS A 135 -5.71 11.67 -23.60
C HIS A 135 -5.04 13.02 -23.81
N MET A 136 -5.81 14.10 -23.65
CA MET A 136 -5.34 15.45 -23.83
C MET A 136 -4.81 16.03 -22.51
N PHE A 137 -3.67 16.72 -22.59
CA PHE A 137 -3.08 17.44 -21.47
C PHE A 137 -2.87 18.91 -21.85
N GLU A 138 -3.03 19.80 -20.87
CA GLU A 138 -2.72 21.22 -21.05
C GLU A 138 -1.26 21.48 -20.67
N GLY A 139 -0.48 22.01 -21.61
CA GLY A 139 0.89 22.49 -21.41
C GLY A 139 0.93 23.86 -20.73
N GLU A 140 2.14 24.31 -20.38
CA GLU A 140 2.40 25.56 -19.61
C GLU A 140 1.86 26.83 -20.27
N HIS A 141 1.54 26.80 -21.56
CA HIS A 141 1.00 27.92 -22.34
C HIS A 141 -0.40 27.65 -22.91
N GLY A 142 -1.11 26.64 -22.39
CA GLY A 142 -2.44 26.25 -22.87
C GLY A 142 -2.42 25.50 -24.20
N SER A 143 -1.25 25.07 -24.68
CA SER A 143 -1.16 24.10 -25.76
C SER A 143 -1.77 22.78 -25.31
N LYS A 144 -2.55 22.13 -26.17
CA LYS A 144 -3.06 20.79 -25.91
C LYS A 144 -2.10 19.76 -26.50
N ASP A 145 -1.64 18.85 -25.65
CA ASP A 145 -0.80 17.73 -26.04
C ASP A 145 -1.63 16.45 -26.00
N GLU A 146 -1.67 15.74 -27.11
CA GLU A 146 -2.41 14.49 -27.27
C GLU A 146 -1.50 13.28 -27.03
N TRP A 147 -1.94 12.41 -26.12
CA TRP A 147 -1.21 11.21 -25.74
C TRP A 147 -2.03 9.97 -26.05
N ARG A 148 -1.54 9.17 -26.99
CA ARG A 148 -2.10 7.87 -27.31
C ARG A 148 -1.71 6.84 -26.24
N GLY A 149 -2.69 6.16 -25.69
CA GLY A 149 -2.49 5.20 -24.61
C GLY A 149 -3.57 4.12 -24.55
N MET A 150 -3.52 3.29 -23.50
CA MET A 150 -4.48 2.23 -23.27
C MET A 150 -4.91 2.21 -21.80
N VAL A 151 -6.23 2.20 -21.57
CA VAL A 151 -6.80 2.04 -20.23
C VAL A 151 -6.70 0.57 -19.83
N LEU A 152 -5.96 0.28 -18.77
CA LEU A 152 -5.60 -1.08 -18.39
C LEU A 152 -6.65 -1.73 -17.48
N ALA A 153 -7.05 -1.03 -16.42
CA ALA A 153 -8.01 -1.53 -15.43
C ALA A 153 -8.46 -0.41 -14.49
N GLN A 154 -9.60 -0.60 -13.83
CA GLN A 154 -9.97 0.23 -12.69
C GLN A 154 -9.08 -0.07 -11.47
N ALA A 155 -8.62 0.97 -10.78
CA ALA A 155 -7.77 0.81 -9.60
C ALA A 155 -8.57 0.18 -8.42
N PRO A 156 -8.03 -0.87 -7.75
CA PRO A 156 -8.81 -1.66 -6.79
C PRO A 156 -9.15 -0.90 -5.49
N ILE A 157 -8.22 -0.05 -5.02
CA ILE A 157 -8.37 0.73 -3.78
C ILE A 157 -9.02 2.08 -4.07
N MET A 158 -8.49 2.82 -5.04
CA MET A 158 -8.97 4.14 -5.44
C MET A 158 -9.97 4.00 -6.58
N LYS A 159 -11.18 3.53 -6.28
CA LYS A 159 -12.18 3.12 -7.29
C LYS A 159 -12.62 4.21 -8.28
N ALA A 160 -12.38 5.48 -7.99
CA ALA A 160 -12.61 6.57 -8.95
C ALA A 160 -11.47 6.73 -9.98
N TRP A 161 -10.40 5.95 -9.86
CA TRP A 161 -9.18 6.06 -10.64
C TRP A 161 -8.98 4.81 -11.51
N PHE A 162 -8.27 4.99 -12.61
CA PHE A 162 -7.97 3.97 -13.61
C PHE A 162 -6.48 3.91 -13.87
N TYR A 163 -5.97 2.71 -14.05
CA TYR A 163 -4.64 2.48 -14.57
C TYR A 163 -4.63 2.70 -16.08
N ILE A 164 -3.63 3.43 -16.55
CA ILE A 164 -3.40 3.75 -17.97
C ILE A 164 -1.91 3.77 -18.24
N THR A 165 -1.52 3.49 -19.47
CA THR A 165 -0.15 3.62 -19.97
C THR A 165 -0.18 4.29 -21.35
N TYR A 166 0.95 4.86 -21.77
CA TYR A 166 1.05 5.59 -23.04
C TYR A 166 2.13 4.99 -23.93
N GLU A 167 1.97 5.12 -25.24
CA GLU A 167 2.92 4.55 -26.21
C GLU A 167 4.31 5.20 -26.12
N LYS A 168 4.35 6.51 -25.92
CA LYS A 168 5.60 7.29 -25.81
C LYS A 168 6.26 7.20 -24.43
N ASP A 169 5.50 6.80 -23.41
CA ASP A 169 6.00 6.61 -22.04
C ASP A 169 5.29 5.40 -21.38
N PRO A 170 5.81 4.18 -21.60
CA PRO A 170 5.14 2.93 -21.23
C PRO A 170 5.29 2.59 -19.74
N VAL A 171 5.05 3.56 -18.87
CA VAL A 171 4.96 3.37 -17.41
C VAL A 171 3.51 3.31 -16.95
N LEU A 172 3.30 2.90 -15.70
CA LEU A 172 1.96 2.79 -15.12
C LEU A 172 1.53 4.13 -14.52
N TYR A 173 0.53 4.75 -15.13
CA TYR A 173 -0.12 5.95 -14.61
C TYR A 173 -1.46 5.62 -13.96
N MET A 174 -1.97 6.58 -13.19
CA MET A 174 -3.29 6.48 -12.61
C MET A 174 -4.00 7.84 -12.63
N TYR A 175 -5.17 7.93 -13.26
CA TYR A 175 -5.98 9.15 -13.42
C TYR A 175 -7.48 8.90 -13.14
N GLN A 176 -8.27 9.97 -12.99
CA GLN A 176 -9.73 9.91 -12.85
C GLN A 176 -10.42 9.97 -14.21
N LEU A 177 -10.12 9.00 -15.09
CA LEU A 177 -10.50 9.00 -16.52
C LEU A 177 -11.99 9.21 -16.85
N LEU A 178 -12.91 8.97 -15.91
CA LEU A 178 -14.34 9.26 -16.12
C LEU A 178 -14.66 10.76 -16.06
N ASP A 179 -13.86 11.52 -15.34
CA ASP A 179 -13.93 12.97 -15.29
C ASP A 179 -13.36 13.54 -16.59
N ASP A 180 -12.16 13.09 -17.00
CA ASP A 180 -11.51 13.47 -18.26
C ASP A 180 -12.40 13.17 -19.49
N TYR A 181 -13.05 11.99 -19.52
CA TYR A 181 -14.00 11.64 -20.59
C TYR A 181 -15.21 12.58 -20.64
N ARG A 182 -15.74 13.01 -19.48
CA ARG A 182 -16.89 13.91 -19.42
C ARG A 182 -16.51 15.33 -19.84
N GLU A 183 -15.30 15.75 -19.52
CA GLU A 183 -14.75 17.07 -19.85
C GLU A 183 -14.29 17.16 -21.31
N GLY A 184 -14.20 16.00 -21.99
CA GLY A 184 -13.84 15.91 -23.39
C GLY A 184 -12.33 15.82 -23.61
N ASP A 185 -11.56 15.57 -22.56
CA ASP A 185 -10.10 15.41 -22.62
C ASP A 185 -9.67 13.95 -22.76
N LEU A 186 -10.62 13.01 -22.73
CA LEU A 186 -10.36 11.59 -23.05
C LEU A 186 -11.28 11.11 -24.17
N HIS A 187 -10.67 10.65 -25.27
CA HIS A 187 -11.38 10.09 -26.41
C HIS A 187 -11.04 8.62 -26.60
N ILE A 188 -12.07 7.79 -26.77
CA ILE A 188 -11.89 6.37 -27.11
C ILE A 188 -11.63 6.29 -28.60
N PHE A 189 -10.50 5.70 -29.00
CA PHE A 189 -10.25 5.43 -30.41
C PHE A 189 -11.31 4.47 -30.95
N PRO A 190 -11.88 4.72 -32.14
CA PRO A 190 -12.76 3.75 -32.78
C PRO A 190 -11.98 2.46 -32.98
N GLU A 191 -12.55 1.33 -32.58
CA GLU A 191 -12.00 0.03 -32.98
C GLU A 191 -12.09 -0.04 -34.51
N THR A 192 -10.94 0.02 -35.19
CA THR A 192 -10.89 -0.33 -36.61
C THR A 192 -11.41 -1.75 -36.73
N SER A 193 -12.46 -1.96 -37.53
CA SER A 193 -13.08 -3.27 -37.76
C SER A 193 -12.16 -4.33 -38.36
N GLU A 194 -10.90 -3.96 -38.63
CA GLU A 194 -9.80 -4.89 -38.76
C GLU A 194 -9.36 -5.29 -37.37
N SER A 195 -10.11 -6.20 -36.75
CA SER A 195 -9.51 -7.13 -35.81
C SER A 195 -8.22 -7.62 -36.49
N PRO A 196 -7.04 -7.54 -35.86
CA PRO A 196 -5.98 -8.46 -36.24
C PRO A 196 -6.62 -9.85 -36.35
N PRO A 197 -6.22 -10.71 -37.29
CA PRO A 197 -6.63 -12.10 -37.18
C PRO A 197 -6.40 -12.46 -35.72
N ALA A 198 -7.38 -13.10 -35.09
CA ALA A 198 -7.04 -13.92 -33.97
C ALA A 198 -6.02 -14.91 -34.55
N GLU A 199 -4.73 -14.55 -34.51
CA GLU A 199 -3.71 -15.52 -34.21
C GLU A 199 -4.30 -16.20 -33.00
N ARG A 200 -4.92 -17.35 -33.26
CA ARG A 200 -5.27 -18.27 -32.20
C ARG A 200 -3.95 -18.41 -31.47
N GLU A 201 -3.87 -17.80 -30.29
CA GLU A 201 -2.80 -18.04 -29.33
C GLU A 201 -2.52 -19.53 -29.44
N PRO A 202 -1.33 -19.95 -29.92
CA PRO A 202 -1.10 -21.33 -30.27
C PRO A 202 -1.55 -22.17 -29.08
N GLU A 203 -2.55 -23.03 -29.29
CA GLU A 203 -3.21 -23.83 -28.25
C GLU A 203 -2.12 -24.61 -27.49
N GLY A 204 -1.57 -23.99 -26.43
CA GLY A 204 -0.34 -24.46 -25.76
C GLY A 204 0.60 -23.43 -25.12
N VAL A 205 0.56 -22.12 -25.43
CA VAL A 205 1.58 -21.14 -24.95
C VAL A 205 0.90 -19.78 -24.73
N ILE A 206 0.43 -19.38 -23.53
CA ILE A 206 1.21 -18.74 -22.46
C ILE A 206 0.62 -19.13 -21.08
N TYR A 207 1.15 -20.17 -20.44
CA TYR A 207 0.96 -20.31 -18.98
C TYR A 207 1.77 -19.22 -18.27
N GLY A 208 1.07 -18.19 -17.78
CA GLY A 208 1.47 -17.25 -16.73
C GLY A 208 2.93 -16.80 -16.74
N LEU A 209 3.26 -15.77 -17.53
CA LEU A 209 4.56 -15.08 -17.45
C LEU A 209 4.81 -14.44 -16.08
N ILE A 210 3.78 -14.30 -15.25
CA ILE A 210 3.87 -13.79 -13.88
C ILE A 210 4.95 -14.57 -13.10
N GLY A 211 5.92 -13.86 -12.53
CA GLY A 211 7.03 -14.44 -11.77
C GLY A 211 8.25 -14.81 -12.62
N LYS A 212 8.17 -14.72 -13.95
CA LYS A 212 9.34 -14.92 -14.81
C LYS A 212 10.28 -13.73 -14.72
N HIS A 213 11.57 -14.05 -14.69
CA HIS A 213 12.64 -13.09 -14.83
C HIS A 213 12.72 -12.61 -16.28
N VAL A 214 12.98 -11.32 -16.47
CA VAL A 214 13.17 -10.70 -17.78
C VAL A 214 14.48 -9.92 -17.78
N GLU A 215 15.18 -9.96 -18.90
CA GLU A 215 16.40 -9.20 -19.14
C GLU A 215 16.30 -8.53 -20.50
N TYR A 216 16.74 -7.28 -20.61
CA TYR A 216 16.93 -6.61 -21.88
C TYR A 216 18.27 -5.86 -21.89
N THR A 217 18.84 -5.73 -23.08
CA THR A 217 20.07 -4.95 -23.28
C THR A 217 19.69 -3.55 -23.71
N LYS A 218 20.20 -2.55 -22.99
CA LYS A 218 20.02 -1.13 -23.30
C LYS A 218 20.90 -0.72 -24.48
N GLU A 219 20.66 0.46 -25.04
CA GLU A 219 21.46 1.03 -26.13
C GLU A 219 22.95 1.17 -25.79
N ASP A 220 23.27 1.43 -24.52
CA ASP A 220 24.64 1.51 -24.02
C ASP A 220 25.32 0.14 -23.81
N GLY A 221 24.64 -0.95 -24.15
CA GLY A 221 25.11 -2.33 -23.98
C GLY A 221 24.97 -2.88 -22.56
N SER A 222 24.52 -2.06 -21.59
CA SER A 222 24.24 -2.54 -20.24
C SER A 222 22.97 -3.39 -20.20
N LYS A 223 22.92 -4.36 -19.29
CA LYS A 223 21.76 -5.23 -19.10
C LYS A 223 20.87 -4.68 -17.99
N SER A 224 19.57 -4.62 -18.26
CA SER A 224 18.54 -4.34 -17.27
C SER A 224 17.75 -5.61 -17.00
N THR A 225 17.54 -5.92 -15.74
CA THR A 225 16.80 -7.09 -15.30
C THR A 225 15.53 -6.70 -14.56
N GLY A 226 14.54 -7.58 -14.53
CA GLY A 226 13.25 -7.35 -13.89
C GLY A 226 12.43 -8.62 -13.76
N ASN A 227 11.22 -8.49 -13.25
CA ASN A 227 10.26 -9.59 -13.12
C ASN A 227 8.89 -9.15 -13.63
N VAL A 228 8.15 -10.07 -14.24
CA VAL A 228 6.75 -9.83 -14.64
C VAL A 228 5.86 -9.97 -13.40
N ILE A 229 5.23 -8.88 -12.97
CA ILE A 229 4.48 -8.84 -11.69
C ILE A 229 2.96 -8.98 -11.83
N HIS A 230 2.41 -8.76 -13.03
CA HIS A 230 0.98 -8.78 -13.28
C HIS A 230 0.68 -9.08 -14.75
N GLN A 231 -0.49 -9.67 -15.00
CA GLN A 231 -1.07 -9.78 -16.34
C GLN A 231 -2.39 -9.01 -16.35
N VAL A 232 -2.51 -8.04 -17.26
CA VAL A 232 -3.71 -7.21 -17.39
C VAL A 232 -4.88 -8.09 -17.84
N LYS A 233 -6.04 -7.91 -17.18
CA LYS A 233 -7.30 -8.54 -17.55
C LYS A 233 -8.21 -7.42 -18.04
N ALA A 234 -8.28 -7.24 -19.35
CA ALA A 234 -9.09 -6.24 -20.03
C ALA A 234 -10.15 -6.93 -20.88
#